data_AF-A0A953Z817-F1
#
_entry.id   AF-A0A953Z817-F1
#
_cell.length_a   1.000
_cell.length_b   1.000
_cell.length_c   1.000
_cell.angle_alpha   90.00
_cell.angle_beta   90.00
_cell.angle_gamma   90.00
#
_symmetry.space_group_name_H-M   'P 1'
#
loop_
_entity.id
_entity.type
_entity.pdbx_description
1 polymer ?
#
loop_
_entity_poly.entity_id
_entity_poly.type
_entity_poly.pdbx_seq_one_letter_code
_entity_poly.pdbx_strand_id
1 'polypeptide(L)'
;QSRVRSILASVVKCVAAQRLLPAANERKFVAATEVLQFDESVREVVRSGSIENLGLLLRLGGQNAGHSMDTSLLRLLHAGAVEFESVFPYAADKSMFLRSIGTGEMAHG
;
A
#
# COMPACT_ATOMS: atom_id res chain seq x y z
N GLN A 1 -14.01 -6.77 22.38
CA GLN A 1 -12.53 -6.82 22.49
C GLN A 1 -11.94 -5.41 22.40
N SER A 2 -12.14 -4.55 23.41
CA SER A 2 -11.69 -3.14 23.40
C SER A 2 -10.27 -2.95 23.95
N ARG A 3 -9.89 -3.67 25.01
CA ARG A 3 -8.59 -3.49 25.70
C ARG A 3 -7.37 -3.78 24.82
N VAL A 4 -7.43 -4.83 24.00
CA VAL A 4 -6.35 -5.19 23.06
C VAL A 4 -6.11 -4.05 22.05
N ARG A 5 -7.19 -3.46 21.52
CA ARG A 5 -7.09 -2.37 20.55
C ARG A 5 -6.51 -1.09 21.16
N SER A 6 -6.90 -0.76 22.40
CA SER A 6 -6.33 0.39 23.11
C SER A 6 -4.81 0.24 23.33
N ILE A 7 -4.34 -0.98 23.64
CA ILE A 7 -2.91 -1.25 23.79
C ILE A 7 -2.21 -1.15 22.43
N LEU A 8 -2.75 -1.78 21.39
CA LEU A 8 -2.19 -1.68 20.03
C LEU A 8 -2.07 -0.22 19.58
N ALA A 9 -3.13 0.57 19.78
CA ALA A 9 -3.14 1.99 19.45
C ALA A 9 -2.16 2.83 20.29
N SER A 10 -1.70 2.39 21.45
CA SER A 10 -0.70 3.13 22.23
C SER A 10 0.73 2.74 21.87
N VAL A 11 1.00 1.45 21.67
CA VAL A 11 2.36 0.94 21.52
C VAL A 11 2.85 0.89 20.07
N VAL A 12 1.96 0.64 19.11
CA VAL A 12 2.37 0.49 17.71
C VAL A 12 2.77 1.85 17.12
N LYS A 13 3.87 1.87 16.38
CA LYS A 13 4.40 3.05 15.68
C LYS A 13 4.18 2.97 14.17
N CYS A 14 4.29 1.78 13.63
CA CYS A 14 4.16 1.51 12.21
C CYS A 14 3.85 0.03 12.00
N VAL A 15 3.10 -0.27 10.94
CA VAL A 15 2.95 -1.62 10.40
C VAL A 15 3.50 -1.60 8.99
N ALA A 16 4.38 -2.55 8.66
CA ALA A 16 4.90 -2.74 7.32
C ALA A 16 4.55 -4.16 6.86
N ALA A 17 3.85 -4.25 5.74
CA ALA A 17 3.61 -5.50 5.03
C ALA A 17 4.44 -5.51 3.74
N GLN A 18 4.88 -6.70 3.32
CA GLN A 18 5.68 -6.86 2.12
C GLN A 18 5.19 -8.01 1.26
N ARG A 19 5.41 -7.87 -0.04
CA ARG A 19 5.23 -8.93 -1.03
C ARG A 19 6.43 -8.97 -1.96
N LEU A 20 7.01 -10.16 -2.10
CA LEU A 20 8.09 -10.39 -3.05
C LEU A 20 7.49 -10.74 -4.41
N LEU A 21 7.95 -10.00 -5.42
CA LEU A 21 7.51 -10.13 -6.80
C LEU A 21 8.71 -10.55 -7.66
N PRO A 22 8.50 -11.40 -8.68
CA PRO A 22 9.51 -11.61 -9.71
C PRO A 22 9.91 -10.25 -10.29
N ALA A 23 11.21 -9.95 -10.28
CA ALA A 23 11.70 -8.79 -11.00
C ALA A 23 11.62 -9.05 -12.51
N ALA A 24 11.47 -7.99 -13.30
CA ALA A 24 11.54 -8.06 -14.76
C ALA A 24 12.87 -8.69 -15.24
N ASN A 25 13.94 -8.49 -14.47
CA ASN A 25 15.20 -9.21 -14.66
C ASN A 25 15.13 -10.60 -14.02
N GLU A 26 15.18 -11.64 -14.87
CA GLU A 26 14.87 -13.07 -14.66
C GLU A 26 15.54 -13.81 -13.47
N ARG A 27 16.27 -13.13 -12.58
CA ARG A 27 17.00 -13.76 -11.45
C ARG A 27 16.91 -13.01 -10.13
N LYS A 28 15.94 -12.12 -9.96
CA LYS A 28 15.78 -11.33 -8.73
C LYS A 28 14.33 -11.24 -8.29
N PHE A 29 14.14 -10.96 -7.00
CA PHE A 29 12.86 -10.53 -6.45
C PHE A 29 12.97 -9.07 -6.04
N VAL A 30 11.86 -8.35 -6.15
CA VAL A 30 11.72 -7.00 -5.61
C VAL A 30 10.55 -6.96 -4.63
N ALA A 31 10.73 -6.22 -3.54
CA ALA A 31 9.71 -6.07 -2.52
C ALA A 31 8.76 -4.93 -2.88
N ALA A 32 7.50 -5.25 -3.13
CA ALA A 32 6.42 -4.30 -2.95
C ALA A 32 6.09 -4.21 -1.46
N THR A 33 5.83 -3.00 -0.97
CA THR A 33 5.58 -2.77 0.45
C THR A 33 4.28 -2.00 0.65
N GLU A 34 3.66 -2.21 1.80
CA GLU A 34 2.58 -1.39 2.32
C GLU A 34 2.99 -0.94 3.71
N VAL A 35 2.95 0.36 3.96
CA VAL A 35 3.41 0.95 5.22
C VAL A 35 2.30 1.81 5.77
N LEU A 36 1.85 1.51 6.99
CA LEU A 36 0.87 2.30 7.73
C LEU A 36 1.55 2.88 8.97
N GLN A 37 1.74 4.20 9.00
CA GLN A 37 2.28 4.88 10.17
C GLN A 37 1.16 5.21 11.17
N PHE A 38 1.44 5.01 12.47
CA PHE A 38 0.44 5.23 13.52
C PHE A 38 0.49 6.68 14.03
N ASP A 39 -0.15 7.57 13.27
CA ASP A 39 -0.53 8.92 13.71
C ASP A 39 -1.79 8.89 14.60
N GLU A 40 -2.25 10.05 15.08
CA GLU A 40 -3.41 10.10 15.98
C GLU A 40 -4.71 9.65 15.30
N SER A 41 -4.89 9.92 14.01
CA SER A 41 -6.07 9.50 13.25
C SER A 41 -6.15 7.97 13.14
N VAL A 42 -5.04 7.32 12.78
CA VAL A 42 -4.93 5.86 12.74
C VAL A 42 -5.14 5.25 14.13
N ARG A 43 -4.56 5.86 15.18
CA ARG A 43 -4.74 5.39 16.56
C ARG A 43 -6.20 5.44 16.97
N GLU A 44 -6.93 6.49 16.62
CA GLU A 44 -8.34 6.61 16.96
C GLU A 44 -9.19 5.56 16.25
N VAL A 45 -8.94 5.34 14.95
CA VAL A 45 -9.62 4.28 14.19
C VAL A 45 -9.34 2.89 14.78
N VAL A 46 -8.11 2.61 15.23
CA VAL A 46 -7.79 1.35 15.91
C VAL A 46 -8.56 1.23 17.22
N ARG A 47 -8.64 2.29 18.04
CA ARG A 47 -9.39 2.28 19.31
C ARG A 47 -10.88 2.02 19.07
N SER A 48 -11.50 2.74 18.15
CA SER A 48 -12.92 2.61 17.80
C SER A 48 -13.24 1.22 17.23
N GLY A 49 -12.28 0.61 16.53
CA GLY A 49 -12.44 -0.70 15.89
C GLY A 49 -13.01 -0.61 14.47
N SER A 50 -13.07 0.58 13.87
CA SER A 50 -13.51 0.82 12.49
C SER A 50 -12.40 0.50 11.48
N ILE A 51 -11.93 -0.74 11.46
CA ILE A 51 -10.73 -1.18 10.72
C ILE A 51 -10.83 -0.88 9.22
N GLU A 52 -12.03 -0.89 8.64
CA GLU A 52 -12.30 -0.49 7.25
C GLU A 52 -11.79 0.93 6.92
N ASN A 53 -11.81 1.85 7.89
CA ASN A 53 -11.34 3.22 7.71
C ASN A 53 -9.80 3.31 7.62
N LEU A 54 -9.05 2.29 8.08
CA LEU A 54 -7.60 2.27 7.96
C LEU A 54 -7.16 2.23 6.49
N GLY A 55 -7.88 1.47 5.66
CA GLY A 55 -7.60 1.40 4.22
C GLY A 55 -7.81 2.74 3.52
N LEU A 56 -8.85 3.49 3.92
CA LEU A 56 -9.10 4.84 3.41
C LEU A 56 -8.00 5.81 3.85
N LEU A 57 -7.65 5.80 5.13
CA LEU A 57 -6.57 6.64 5.67
C LEU A 57 -5.24 6.39 4.96
N LEU A 58 -4.91 5.12 4.69
CA LEU A 58 -3.69 4.75 3.99
C LEU A 58 -3.65 5.25 2.54
N ARG A 59 -4.80 5.26 1.85
CA ARG A 59 -4.92 5.77 0.47
C ARG A 59 -4.86 7.30 0.43
N LEU A 60 -5.40 7.98 1.44
CA LEU A 60 -5.45 9.45 1.51
C LEU A 60 -4.20 10.06 2.14
N GLY A 61 -3.48 9.31 2.97
CA GLY A 61 -2.47 9.81 3.92
C GLY A 61 -1.21 10.44 3.32
N GLY A 62 -1.07 10.49 1.99
CA GLY A 62 0.07 11.10 1.32
C GLY A 62 1.43 10.50 1.73
N GLN A 63 2.53 11.13 1.32
CA GLN A 63 3.88 10.56 1.47
C GLN A 63 4.36 10.44 2.94
N ASN A 64 3.73 11.15 3.89
CA ASN A 64 4.16 11.18 5.29
C ASN A 64 3.43 10.20 6.21
N ALA A 65 2.29 9.62 5.79
CA ALA A 65 1.55 8.64 6.59
C ALA A 65 1.82 7.17 6.16
N GLY A 66 2.68 6.98 5.17
CA GLY A 66 3.03 5.70 4.57
C GLY A 66 2.54 5.57 3.14
N HIS A 67 2.30 4.34 2.68
CA HIS A 67 1.83 4.06 1.32
C HIS A 67 1.10 2.72 1.24
N SER A 68 0.09 2.64 0.37
CA SER A 68 -0.63 1.39 0.11
C SER A 68 0.19 0.42 -0.75
N MET A 69 -0.19 -0.86 -0.70
CA MET A 69 0.39 -1.87 -1.60
C MET A 69 0.24 -1.47 -3.08
N ASP A 70 -0.94 -1.01 -3.50
CA ASP A 70 -1.21 -0.57 -4.88
C ASP A 70 -0.27 0.56 -5.32
N THR A 71 0.01 1.53 -4.45
CA THR A 71 0.98 2.59 -4.71
C THR A 71 2.39 2.03 -4.93
N SER A 72 2.82 1.07 -4.10
CA SER A 72 4.12 0.42 -4.26
C SER A 72 4.19 -0.41 -5.55
N LEU A 73 3.12 -1.12 -5.90
CA LEU A 73 3.03 -1.91 -7.14
C LEU A 73 3.12 -1.01 -8.37
N LEU A 74 2.34 0.07 -8.42
CA LEU A 74 2.39 1.05 -9.51
C LEU A 74 3.78 1.68 -9.65
N ARG A 75 4.42 2.04 -8.53
CA ARG A 75 5.78 2.60 -8.55
C ARG A 75 6.79 1.62 -9.14
N LEU A 76 6.72 0.34 -8.76
CA LEU A 76 7.62 -0.69 -9.29
C LEU A 76 7.36 -0.95 -10.77
N LEU A 77 6.09 -0.97 -11.19
CA LEU A 77 5.69 -1.16 -12.58
C LEU A 77 6.17 0.01 -13.45
N HIS A 78 5.91 1.25 -13.04
CA HIS A 78 6.38 2.44 -13.76
C HIS A 78 7.90 2.55 -13.83
N ALA A 79 8.62 2.01 -12.84
CA ALA A 79 10.08 1.93 -12.85
C ALA A 79 10.64 0.80 -13.73
N GLY A 80 9.79 -0.03 -14.35
CA GLY A 80 10.20 -1.21 -15.12
C GLY A 80 10.85 -2.30 -14.26
N ALA A 81 10.63 -2.29 -12.93
CA ALA A 81 11.25 -3.25 -12.02
C ALA A 81 10.52 -4.61 -12.04
N VAL A 82 9.27 -4.63 -12.48
CA VAL A 82 8.35 -5.78 -12.51
C VAL A 82 7.46 -5.69 -13.75
N GLU A 83 7.03 -6.83 -14.25
CA GLU A 83 6.04 -6.92 -15.35
C GLU A 83 4.61 -6.74 -14.85
N PHE A 84 3.72 -6.25 -15.73
CA PHE A 84 2.30 -6.04 -15.39
C PHE A 84 1.62 -7.31 -14.88
N GLU A 85 1.86 -8.43 -15.54
CA GLU A 85 1.31 -9.75 -15.21
C GLU A 85 1.77 -10.22 -13.83
N SER A 86 2.94 -9.76 -13.38
CA SER A 86 3.50 -10.10 -12.07
C SER A 86 2.86 -9.32 -10.93
N VAL A 87 2.34 -8.11 -11.20
CA VAL A 87 1.75 -7.23 -10.15
C VAL A 87 0.23 -7.25 -10.12
N PHE A 88 -0.43 -7.38 -11.28
CA PHE A 88 -1.89 -7.25 -11.40
C PHE A 88 -2.70 -8.21 -10.49
N PRO A 89 -2.27 -9.47 -10.26
CA PRO A 89 -2.96 -10.37 -9.32
C PRO A 89 -3.01 -9.85 -7.88
N TYR A 90 -2.10 -8.94 -7.51
CA TYR A 90 -1.94 -8.44 -6.15
C TYR A 90 -2.52 -7.03 -5.95
N ALA A 91 -3.05 -6.41 -7.00
CA ALA A 91 -3.75 -5.13 -6.90
C ALA A 91 -5.03 -5.31 -6.06
N ALA A 92 -5.19 -4.49 -5.02
CA ALA A 92 -6.35 -4.52 -4.14
C ALA A 92 -7.61 -3.99 -4.85
N ASP A 93 -7.46 -2.92 -5.63
CA ASP A 93 -8.51 -2.37 -6.50
C ASP A 93 -8.08 -2.44 -7.96
N LYS A 94 -8.45 -3.54 -8.64
CA LYS A 94 -8.05 -3.79 -10.04
C LYS A 94 -8.51 -2.69 -11.00
N SER A 95 -9.72 -2.17 -10.81
CA SER A 95 -10.30 -1.13 -11.66
C SER A 95 -9.52 0.18 -11.54
N MET A 96 -9.21 0.58 -10.30
CA MET A 96 -8.41 1.78 -10.04
C MET A 96 -6.96 1.61 -10.51
N PHE A 97 -6.39 0.41 -10.34
CA PHE A 97 -5.04 0.07 -10.79
C PHE A 97 -4.89 0.21 -12.31
N LEU A 98 -5.81 -0.38 -13.07
CA LEU A 98 -5.84 -0.26 -14.54
C LEU A 98 -5.96 1.19 -15.00
N ARG A 99 -6.84 1.98 -14.35
CA ARG A 99 -7.00 3.41 -14.66
C ARG A 99 -5.72 4.19 -14.41
N SER A 100 -5.00 3.86 -13.34
CA SER A 100 -3.75 4.54 -12.97
C SER A 100 -2.64 4.28 -13.98
N ILE A 101 -2.59 3.08 -14.57
CA ILE A 101 -1.64 2.75 -15.65
C ILE A 101 -1.98 3.52 -16.93
N GLY A 102 -3.25 3.51 -17.36
CA GLY A 102 -3.69 4.19 -18.59
C GLY A 102 -3.56 5.72 -18.57
N THR A 103 -3.35 6.33 -17.39
CA THR A 103 -3.11 7.77 -17.27
C THR A 103 -1.61 8.13 -17.39
N GLY A 104 -0.71 7.17 -17.15
CA GLY A 104 0.74 7.35 -17.23
C GLY A 104 1.28 7.51 -18.67
N GLU A 105 0.62 6.90 -19.65
CA GLU A 105 1.00 6.99 -21.07
C GLU A 105 0.73 8.37 -21.69
N MET A 106 -0.13 9.21 -21.07
CA MET A 106 -0.46 10.56 -21.58
C MET A 106 0.46 11.67 -21.02
N ALA A 107 1.39 11.36 -20.12
CA ALA A 107 2.26 12.36 -19.50
C ALA A 107 3.66 12.46 -20.15
N HIS A 108 3.98 11.59 -21.12
CA HIS A 108 5.26 11.55 -21.84
C HIS A 108 5.10 11.53 -23.38
N GLY A 109 4.01 12.08 -23.89
CA GLY A 109 3.79 12.35 -25.32
C GLY A 109 3.99 13.82 -25.68
#